data_AF-A0A937MAT1-F1
#
_entry.id   AF-A0A937MAT1-F1
#
_cell.length_a   1.000
_cell.length_b   1.000
_cell.length_c   1.000
_cell.angle_alpha   90.00
_cell.angle_beta   90.00
_cell.angle_gamma   90.00
#
_symmetry.space_group_name_H-M   'P 1'
#
loop_
_entity.id
_entity.type
_entity.pdbx_description
1 polymer ?
#
loop_
_entity_poly.entity_id
_entity_poly.type
_entity_poly.pdbx_seq_one_letter_code
_entity_poly.pdbx_strand_id
1 'polypeptide(L)' 'MPFFGFVETPLIIFLVIVAPVWIIAHYTMRWRSAKTLTSGDEQILTELWESVPKMESRIKNLERILDAEVPDWREQL' A
#
# COMPACT_ATOMS: atom_id res chain seq x y z
N MET A 1 -29.96 27.58 -40.06
CA MET A 1 -28.64 27.58 -39.39
C MET A 1 -28.05 26.16 -39.37
N PRO A 2 -27.56 25.61 -40.49
CA PRO A 2 -26.92 24.28 -40.53
C PRO A 2 -25.40 24.31 -40.23
N PHE A 3 -24.80 25.50 -40.10
CA PHE A 3 -23.35 25.66 -39.88
C PHE A 3 -22.85 25.05 -38.56
N PHE A 4 -23.67 25.06 -37.50
CA PHE A 4 -23.26 24.55 -36.19
C PHE A 4 -22.99 23.03 -36.21
N GLY A 5 -23.79 22.25 -36.96
CA GLY A 5 -23.63 20.79 -37.03
C GLY A 5 -22.35 20.31 -37.70
N PHE A 6 -21.75 21.10 -38.61
CA PHE A 6 -20.52 20.70 -39.32
C PHE A 6 -19.29 20.72 -38.40
N VAL A 7 -19.25 21.64 -37.43
CA VAL A 7 -18.13 21.77 -36.48
C VAL A 7 -18.41 21.02 -35.18
N GLU A 8 -19.66 20.97 -34.74
CA GLU A 8 -20.06 20.30 -33.49
C GLU A 8 -19.93 18.77 -33.57
N THR A 9 -20.29 18.17 -34.71
CA THR A 9 -20.21 16.70 -34.91
C THR A 9 -18.80 16.14 -34.70
N PRO A 10 -17.74 16.65 -35.37
CA PRO A 10 -16.38 16.14 -35.15
C PRO A 10 -15.87 16.43 -33.73
N LEU A 11 -16.29 17.54 -33.11
CA LEU A 11 -15.93 17.89 -31.73
C LEU A 11 -16.49 16.86 -30.74
N ILE A 12 -17.75 16.46 -30.89
CA ILE A 12 -18.39 15.46 -30.02
C ILE A 12 -17.68 14.11 -30.16
N ILE A 13 -17.38 13.68 -31.40
CA ILE A 13 -16.67 12.41 -31.64
C ILE A 13 -15.28 12.45 -30.99
N PHE A 14 -14.57 13.57 -31.11
CA PHE A 14 -13.28 13.77 -30.47
C PHE A 14 -13.39 13.65 -28.94
N LEU A 15 -14.38 14.30 -28.32
CA LEU A 15 -14.59 14.23 -26.87
C LEU A 15 -14.95 12.82 -26.40
N VAL A 16 -15.77 12.09 -27.16
CA VAL A 16 -16.17 10.70 -26.83
C VAL A 16 -14.97 9.74 -26.86
N ILE A 17 -13.92 10.04 -27.62
CA ILE A 17 -12.70 9.22 -27.65
C ILE A 17 -11.68 9.73 -26.62
N VAL A 18 -11.41 11.02 -26.62
CA VAL A 18 -10.33 11.61 -25.81
C VAL A 18 -10.69 11.68 -24.33
N ALA A 19 -11.94 11.98 -23.98
CA ALA A 19 -12.33 12.08 -22.58
C ALA A 19 -12.23 10.73 -21.85
N PRO A 20 -12.71 9.59 -22.40
CA PRO A 20 -12.50 8.29 -21.77
C PRO A 20 -11.02 7.89 -21.67
N VAL A 21 -10.22 8.13 -22.72
CA VAL A 21 -8.77 7.85 -22.69
C VAL A 21 -8.09 8.67 -21.60
N TRP A 22 -8.44 9.96 -21.47
CA TRP A 22 -7.89 10.83 -20.41
C TRP A 22 -8.32 10.38 -19.02
N ILE A 23 -9.59 9.99 -18.83
CA ILE A 23 -10.10 9.41 -17.58
C ILE A 23 -9.27 8.19 -17.22
N ILE A 24 -9.13 7.22 -18.12
CA ILE A 24 -8.35 6.00 -17.89
C ILE A 24 -6.90 6.35 -17.54
N ALA A 25 -6.27 7.27 -18.26
CA ALA A 25 -4.91 7.72 -17.99
C ALA A 25 -4.78 8.40 -16.62
N HIS A 26 -5.75 9.25 -16.25
CA HIS A 26 -5.78 9.96 -14.97
C HIS A 26 -5.89 8.99 -13.79
N TYR A 27 -6.82 8.03 -13.86
CA TYR A 27 -6.98 7.02 -12.83
C TYR A 27 -5.80 6.05 -12.78
N THR A 28 -5.22 5.69 -13.93
CA THR A 28 -4.04 4.83 -13.99
C THR A 28 -2.81 5.54 -13.42
N MET A 29 -2.62 6.84 -13.67
CA MET A 29 -1.52 7.63 -13.10
C MET A 29 -1.67 7.74 -11.58
N ARG A 30 -2.86 8.10 -11.11
CA ARG A 30 -3.21 8.12 -9.68
C ARG A 30 -2.96 6.77 -9.02
N TRP A 31 -3.32 5.68 -9.70
CA TRP A 31 -3.13 4.32 -9.21
C TRP A 31 -1.66 3.92 -9.20
N ARG A 32 -0.88 4.24 -10.24
CA ARG A 32 0.56 3.98 -10.28
C ARG A 32 1.32 4.76 -9.20
N SER A 33 0.95 6.01 -8.95
CA SER A 33 1.47 6.78 -7.81
C SER A 33 1.12 6.16 -6.45
N ALA A 34 0.04 5.38 -6.36
CA ALA A 34 -0.39 4.70 -5.13
C ALA A 34 0.05 3.22 -5.05
N LYS A 35 0.46 2.59 -6.16
CA LYS A 35 0.77 1.15 -6.26
C LYS A 35 2.23 0.80 -6.36
N THR A 36 3.12 1.75 -6.56
CA THR A 36 4.53 1.49 -6.30
C THR A 36 4.66 1.42 -4.78
N LEU A 37 4.93 0.23 -4.23
CA LEU A 37 5.54 0.10 -2.91
C LEU A 37 6.64 1.16 -2.88
N THR A 38 6.38 2.24 -2.14
CA THR A 38 7.28 3.38 -2.17
C THR A 38 8.60 2.88 -1.61
N SER A 39 9.75 3.43 -2.00
CA SER A 39 11.03 3.03 -1.40
C SER A 39 10.99 3.13 0.14
N GLY A 40 10.07 3.94 0.70
CA GLY A 40 9.76 3.98 2.12
C GLY A 40 9.05 2.74 2.66
N ASP A 41 8.16 2.09 1.91
CA ASP A 41 7.48 0.87 2.36
C ASP A 41 8.46 -0.31 2.47
N GLU A 42 9.38 -0.44 1.52
CA GLU A 42 10.46 -1.44 1.58
C GLU A 42 11.39 -1.20 2.78
N GLN A 43 11.67 0.07 3.08
CA GLN A 43 12.47 0.45 4.25
C GLN A 43 11.75 0.10 5.56
N ILE A 44 10.45 0.38 5.67
CA ILE A 44 9.65 0.04 6.85
C ILE A 44 9.60 -1.48 7.05
N LEU A 45 9.40 -2.25 5.97
CA LEU A 45 9.40 -3.70 6.05
C LEU A 45 10.77 -4.25 6.49
N THR A 46 11.86 -3.63 6.02
CA THR A 46 13.22 -3.99 6.44
C THR A 46 13.44 -3.71 7.93
N GLU A 47 13.04 -2.53 8.41
CA GLU A 47 13.14 -2.16 9.83
C GLU A 47 12.33 -3.09 10.73
N LEU A 48 11.11 -3.46 10.29
CA LEU A 48 10.29 -4.44 11.00
C LEU A 48 10.98 -5.80 11.07
N TRP A 49 11.53 -6.27 9.95
CA TRP A 49 12.29 -7.51 9.90
C TRP A 49 13.52 -7.51 10.82
N GLU A 50 14.27 -6.41 10.86
CA GLU A 50 15.41 -6.25 11.76
C GLU A 50 15.00 -6.18 13.24
N SER A 51 13.77 -5.76 13.55
CA SER A 51 13.27 -5.67 14.92
C SER A 51 12.83 -7.02 15.51
N VAL A 52 12.46 -7.99 14.68
CA VAL A 52 11.95 -9.32 15.12
C VAL A 52 12.96 -10.08 15.99
N PRO A 53 14.24 -10.25 15.60
CA PRO A 53 15.23 -10.96 16.42
C PRO A 53 15.45 -10.32 17.79
N LYS A 54 15.39 -8.97 17.85
CA LYS A 54 15.53 -8.23 19.10
C LYS A 54 14.35 -8.55 20.04
N MET A 55 13.13 -8.60 19.50
CA MET A 55 11.96 -8.95 20.29
C MET A 55 12.00 -10.41 20.76
N GLU A 56 12.44 -11.33 19.90
CA GLU A 56 12.65 -12.74 20.26
C GLU A 56 13.66 -12.91 21.41
N SER A 57 14.80 -12.20 21.36
CA SER A 57 15.80 -12.24 22.44
C SER A 57 15.25 -11.74 23.78
N ARG A 58 14.40 -10.72 23.74
CA ARG A 58 13.74 -10.19 24.95
C ARG A 58 12.75 -11.18 25.52
N ILE A 59 11.96 -11.86 24.67
CA ILE A 59 11.04 -12.90 25.10
C ILE A 59 11.82 -14.04 25.77
N LYS A 60 12.90 -14.54 25.15
CA LYS A 60 13.74 -15.59 25.75
C LYS A 60 14.32 -15.19 27.12
N ASN A 61 14.73 -13.92 27.26
CA ASN A 61 15.20 -13.41 28.55
C ASN A 61 14.07 -13.33 29.58
N LEU A 62 12.87 -12.90 29.19
CA LEU A 62 11.71 -12.88 30.08
C LEU A 62 11.30 -14.29 30.49
N GLU A 63 11.27 -15.24 29.55
CA GLU A 63 11.01 -16.65 29.85
C GLU A 63 12.03 -17.20 30.86
N ARG A 64 13.32 -16.89 30.69
CA ARG A 64 14.37 -17.31 31.61
C ARG A 64 14.21 -16.71 33.01
N ILE A 65 13.81 -15.44 33.12
CA ILE A 65 13.54 -14.80 34.42
C ILE A 65 12.30 -15.43 35.05
N LEU A 66 11.25 -15.65 34.26
CA LEU A 66 10.00 -16.22 34.73
C LEU A 66 10.18 -17.67 35.19
N ASP A 67 10.99 -18.47 34.50
CA ASP A 67 11.40 -19.82 34.91
C ASP A 67 12.19 -19.81 36.23
N ALA A 68 12.89 -18.71 36.56
CA ALA A 68 13.67 -18.58 37.80
C ALA A 68 12.85 -18.06 38.99
N GLU A 69 11.91 -17.13 38.76
CA GLU A 69 11.13 -16.50 39.83
C GLU A 69 9.78 -17.17 40.10
N VAL A 70 9.16 -17.78 39.06
CA VAL A 70 7.86 -18.44 39.18
C VAL A 70 7.96 -19.84 38.58
N PRO A 71 8.42 -20.84 39.36
CA PRO A 71 8.36 -22.24 38.94
C PRO A 71 6.93 -22.60 38.50
N ASP A 72 6.81 -23.35 37.41
CA ASP A 72 5.53 -23.88 36.88
C ASP A 72 4.54 -22.83 36.32
N TRP A 73 4.97 -21.60 36.02
CA TRP A 73 4.11 -20.58 35.37
C TRP A 73 3.47 -21.06 34.06
N ARG A 74 4.13 -21.98 33.35
CA ARG A 74 3.65 -22.57 32.10
C ARG A 74 2.42 -23.46 32.28
N GLU A 75 2.19 -23.98 33.48
CA GLU A 75 1.03 -24.82 33.81
C GLU A 75 -0.21 -24.00 34.22
N GLN A 76 -0.05 -22.69 34.40
CA GLN A 76 -1.13 -21.76 34.74
C GLN A 76 -1.79 -21.09 33.51
N LEU A 77 -1.39 -21.46 32.29
CA LEU A 77 -1.98 -21.05 31.01
C LEU A 77 -3.04 -22.06 30.54
#